data_AF-A0A9D3ZG95-F1
#
_entry.id   AF-A0A9D3ZG95-F1
#
_cell.length_a   1.000
_cell.length_b   1.000
_cell.length_c   1.000
_cell.angle_alpha   90.00
_cell.angle_beta   90.00
_cell.angle_gamma   90.00
#
_symmetry.space_group_name_H-M   'P 1'
#
loop_
_entity.id
_entity.type
_entity.pdbx_description
1 polymer ?
#
loop_
_entity_poly.entity_id
_entity_poly.type
_entity_poly.pdbx_seq_one_letter_code
_entity_poly.pdbx_strand_id
1 'polypeptide(L)'
;MLRRRKNTIRSLRHDDGKGTIDKKEIKEIARNYFQHLFTSNWSEDTTHVFSGIERYVSEEVNSKWIENYTKEEIITTLKEIGPTKA
;
A
#
# COMPACT_ATOMS: atom_id res chain seq x y z
N MET A 1 -24.47 8.41 -21.40
CA MET A 1 -23.26 8.47 -20.54
C MET A 1 -22.11 9.08 -21.34
N LEU A 2 -21.52 10.20 -20.89
CA LEU A 2 -20.31 10.73 -21.55
C LEU A 2 -19.11 9.80 -21.27
N ARG A 3 -18.47 9.31 -22.32
CA ARG A 3 -17.23 8.54 -22.20
C ARG A 3 -16.15 9.46 -21.66
N ARG A 4 -15.67 9.20 -20.44
CA ARG A 4 -14.49 9.89 -19.89
C ARG A 4 -13.33 9.71 -20.88
N ARG A 5 -12.71 10.83 -21.30
CA ARG A 5 -11.57 10.79 -22.23
C ARG A 5 -10.47 9.92 -21.61
N LYS A 6 -9.86 9.05 -22.41
CA LYS A 6 -8.74 8.22 -21.99
C LYS A 6 -7.58 9.15 -21.62
N ASN A 7 -7.08 9.05 -20.39
CA ASN A 7 -5.89 9.80 -19.98
C ASN A 7 -4.69 9.16 -20.69
N THR A 8 -4.12 9.87 -21.67
CA THR A 8 -3.00 9.39 -22.46
C THR A 8 -1.89 10.41 -22.37
N ILE A 9 -0.73 9.96 -21.91
CA ILE A 9 0.49 10.76 -21.86
C ILE A 9 0.92 11.04 -23.30
N ARG A 10 0.93 12.32 -23.68
CA ARG A 10 1.29 12.77 -25.04
C ARG A 10 2.76 13.20 -25.16
N SER A 11 3.35 13.61 -24.05
CA SER A 11 4.72 14.10 -23.97
C SER A 11 5.24 13.96 -22.54
N LEU A 12 6.53 13.75 -22.40
CA LEU A 12 7.23 13.81 -21.11
C LEU A 12 8.44 14.75 -21.22
N ARG A 13 8.99 15.16 -20.08
CA ARG A 13 10.25 15.91 -20.03
C ARG A 13 11.34 15.03 -19.46
N HIS A 14 12.53 15.17 -20.02
CA HIS A 14 13.76 14.66 -19.45
C HIS A 14 14.19 15.52 -18.26
N ASP A 15 15.13 15.01 -17.46
CA ASP A 15 15.68 15.71 -16.30
C ASP A 15 16.43 16.99 -16.69
N ASP A 16 16.91 17.08 -17.93
CA ASP A 16 17.52 18.29 -18.50
C ASP A 16 16.48 19.38 -18.90
N GLY A 17 15.19 19.12 -18.65
CA GLY A 17 14.09 20.02 -18.95
C GLY A 17 13.57 19.96 -20.39
N LYS A 18 14.20 19.19 -21.29
CA LYS A 18 13.74 19.06 -22.68
C LYS A 18 12.53 18.14 -22.76
N GLY A 19 11.51 18.60 -23.51
CA GLY A 19 10.31 17.82 -23.78
C GLY A 19 10.49 16.87 -24.96
N THR A 20 9.87 15.69 -24.87
CA THR A 20 9.79 14.72 -25.97
C THR A 20 8.36 14.25 -26.20
N ILE A 21 8.05 13.98 -27.48
CA ILE A 21 6.83 13.30 -27.94
C ILE A 21 7.15 11.91 -28.50
N ASP A 22 8.44 11.55 -28.59
CA ASP A 22 8.86 10.26 -29.11
C ASP A 22 8.47 9.15 -28.16
N LYS A 23 7.86 8.09 -28.69
CA LYS A 23 7.30 7.01 -27.88
C LYS A 23 8.39 6.18 -27.18
N LYS A 24 9.56 6.04 -27.80
CA LYS A 24 10.68 5.28 -27.23
C LYS A 24 11.30 6.08 -26.09
N GLU A 25 11.51 7.38 -26.27
CA GLU A 25 12.01 8.27 -25.24
C GLU A 25 11.03 8.39 -24.06
N ILE A 26 9.72 8.55 -24.32
CA ILE A 26 8.68 8.54 -23.28
C ILE A 26 8.72 7.25 -22.46
N LYS A 27 8.87 6.09 -23.11
CA LYS A 27 8.97 4.79 -22.43
C LYS A 27 10.21 4.72 -21.54
N GLU A 28 11.33 5.25 -22.01
CA GLU A 28 12.59 5.27 -21.28
C GLU A 28 12.53 6.20 -20.06
N ILE A 29 12.00 7.42 -20.22
CA ILE A 29 11.78 8.37 -19.11
C ILE A 29 10.89 7.71 -18.04
N ALA A 30 9.75 7.15 -18.45
CA ALA A 30 8.83 6.51 -17.51
C ALA A 30 9.48 5.33 -16.79
N ARG A 31 10.25 4.50 -17.50
CA ARG A 31 10.98 3.38 -16.90
C ARG A 31 11.97 3.86 -15.86
N ASN A 32 12.81 4.84 -16.19
CA ASN A 32 13.83 5.35 -15.27
C ASN A 32 13.18 5.97 -14.04
N TYR A 33 12.14 6.78 -14.23
CA TYR A 33 11.38 7.38 -13.13
C TYR A 33 10.86 6.32 -12.14
N PHE A 34 10.13 5.31 -12.63
CA PHE A 34 9.59 4.28 -11.75
C PHE A 34 10.67 3.41 -11.13
N GLN A 35 11.74 3.10 -11.86
CA GLN A 35 12.88 2.38 -11.30
C GLN A 35 13.46 3.15 -10.11
N HIS A 36 13.76 4.44 -10.28
CA HIS A 36 14.24 5.29 -9.19
C HIS A 36 13.25 5.38 -8.03
N LEU A 37 11.96 5.58 -8.32
CA LEU A 37 10.91 5.66 -7.30
C LEU A 37 10.87 4.38 -6.44
N PHE A 38 10.90 3.20 -7.06
CA PHE A 38 10.79 1.93 -6.34
C PHE A 38 12.10 1.44 -5.75
N THR A 39 13.26 1.90 -6.24
CA THR A 39 14.57 1.55 -5.64
C THR A 39 15.07 2.59 -4.65
N SER A 40 14.48 3.78 -4.62
CA SER A 40 14.82 4.78 -3.62
C SER A 40 14.42 4.26 -2.25
N ASN A 41 15.35 4.28 -1.30
CA ASN A 41 15.04 3.99 0.08
C ASN A 41 14.13 5.11 0.57
N TRP A 42 12.83 4.82 0.69
CA TRP A 42 11.85 5.74 1.23
C TRP A 42 12.11 5.91 2.73
N SER A 43 12.98 6.85 3.07
CA SER A 43 13.25 7.24 4.46
C SER A 43 12.43 8.47 4.87
N GLU A 44 11.33 8.74 4.18
CA GLU A 44 10.47 9.85 4.54
C GLU A 44 9.57 9.43 5.71
N ASP A 45 9.46 10.32 6.69
CA ASP A 45 8.67 10.13 7.89
C ASP A 45 7.18 9.93 7.53
N THR A 46 6.75 8.67 7.50
CA THR A 46 5.37 8.29 7.14
C THR A 46 4.37 8.65 8.23
N THR A 47 4.81 9.16 9.39
CA THR A 47 3.92 9.56 10.49
C THR A 47 2.89 10.60 10.04
N HIS A 48 3.24 11.52 9.14
CA HIS A 48 2.29 12.50 8.60
C HIS A 48 1.19 11.84 7.76
N VAL A 49 1.50 10.79 6.99
CA VAL A 49 0.50 10.05 6.19
C VAL A 49 -0.49 9.33 7.11
N PHE A 50 0.00 8.76 8.21
CA PHE A 50 -0.85 8.08 9.19
C PHE A 50 -1.54 9.02 10.18
N SER A 51 -1.16 10.30 10.24
CA SER A 51 -1.76 11.27 11.17
C SER A 51 -3.26 11.49 10.98
N GLY A 52 -3.76 11.30 9.75
CA GLY A 52 -5.19 11.39 9.42
C GLY A 52 -5.97 10.10 9.63
N ILE A 53 -5.29 9.00 10.00
CA ILE A 53 -5.90 7.70 10.24
C ILE A 53 -5.91 7.48 11.76
N GLU A 54 -7.10 7.31 12.33
CA GLU A 54 -7.22 6.96 13.74
C GLU A 54 -6.55 5.60 13.99
N ARG A 55 -5.64 5.55 14.96
CA ARG A 55 -4.94 4.32 15.35
C ARG A 55 -5.91 3.39 16.06
N TYR A 56 -6.42 2.39 15.35
CA TYR A 56 -7.33 1.38 15.92
C TYR A 56 -6.60 0.26 16.67
N VAL A 57 -5.38 -0.10 16.21
CA VAL A 57 -4.58 -1.17 16.82
C VAL A 57 -3.47 -0.53 17.65
N SER A 58 -3.62 -0.61 18.97
CA SER A 58 -2.54 -0.25 19.90
C SER A 58 -1.44 -1.32 19.89
N GLU A 59 -0.25 -0.97 20.38
CA GLU A 59 0.85 -1.94 20.56
C GLU A 59 0.44 -3.13 21.43
N GLU A 60 -0.40 -2.90 22.44
CA GLU A 60 -0.93 -3.93 23.32
C GLU A 60 -1.85 -4.91 22.57
N VAL A 61 -2.78 -4.38 21.76
CA VAL A 61 -3.67 -5.19 20.92
C VAL A 61 -2.87 -6.03 19.93
N ASN A 62 -1.87 -5.41 19.30
CA ASN A 62 -1.01 -6.10 18.35
C ASN A 62 -0.19 -7.21 19.02
N SER A 63 0.35 -6.95 20.21
CA SER A 63 1.11 -7.93 20.99
C SER A 63 0.24 -9.15 21.33
N LYS A 64 -1.01 -8.91 21.73
CA LYS A 64 -1.97 -9.97 22.02
C LYS A 64 -2.36 -10.80 20.79
N TRP A 65 -2.44 -10.19 19.60
CA TRP A 65 -2.80 -10.92 18.37
C TRP A 65 -1.67 -11.78 17.80
N ILE A 66 -0.42 -11.41 18.08
CA ILE A 66 0.76 -12.15 17.63
C ILE A 66 1.18 -13.22 18.65
N GLU A 67 0.64 -13.16 19.87
CA GLU A 67 0.86 -14.16 20.90
C GLU A 67 0.32 -15.54 20.48
N ASN A 68 1.00 -16.59 20.95
CA ASN A 68 0.56 -17.96 20.70
C ASN A 68 -0.70 -18.29 21.52
N TYR A 69 -1.66 -18.94 20.88
CA TYR A 69 -2.83 -19.47 21.58
C TYR A 69 -2.44 -20.49 22.66
N THR A 70 -3.09 -20.37 23.81
CA THR A 70 -2.98 -21.32 24.92
C THR A 70 -3.99 -22.46 24.77
N LYS A 71 -3.75 -23.58 25.46
CA LYS A 71 -4.68 -24.73 25.44
C LYS A 71 -6.02 -24.35 26.06
N GLU A 72 -5.98 -23.51 27.08
CA GLU A 72 -7.12 -23.04 27.84
C GLU A 72 -8.03 -22.14 27.00
N GLU A 73 -7.45 -21.24 26.19
CA GLU A 73 -8.20 -20.43 25.22
C GLU A 73 -8.89 -21.27 24.15
N ILE A 74 -8.19 -22.29 23.63
CA ILE A 74 -8.76 -23.22 22.64
C ILE A 74 -9.97 -23.96 23.25
N ILE A 75 -9.82 -24.52 24.45
CA ILE A 75 -10.87 -25.26 25.14
C ILE A 75 -12.07 -24.35 25.46
N THR A 76 -11.81 -23.11 25.89
CA THR A 76 -12.85 -22.14 26.24
C THR A 76 -13.62 -21.71 25.00
N THR A 77 -12.92 -21.36 23.92
CA THR A 77 -13.53 -21.00 22.63
C THR A 77 -14.40 -22.14 22.09
N LEU A 78 -13.93 -23.39 22.18
CA LEU A 78 -14.71 -24.56 21.74
C LEU A 78 -15.98 -24.77 22.56
N LYS A 79 -16.01 -24.37 23.83
CA LYS A 79 -17.21 -24.42 24.69
C LYS A 79 -18.17 -23.27 24.42
N GLU A 80 -17.65 -22.11 24.03
CA GLU A 80 -18.42 -20.89 23.71
C GLU A 80 -19.04 -20.92 22.31
N ILE A 81 -18.45 -21.65 21.37
CA ILE A 81 -19.08 -21.99 20.08
C ILE A 81 -20.25 -22.94 20.39
N GLY A 82 -21.43 -22.37 20.62
CA GLY A 82 -22.66 -23.14 20.84
C GLY A 82 -22.98 -24.11 19.70
N PRO A 83 -23.98 -25.01 19.86
CA PRO A 83 -24.31 -26.09 18.94
C PRO A 83 -24.80 -25.67 17.53
N THR A 84 -24.65 -24.40 17.13
CA THR A 84 -25.10 -23.84 15.86
C THR A 84 -24.10 -24.02 14.69
N LYS A 85 -23.16 -24.97 14.80
CA LYS A 85 -22.43 -25.51 13.64
C LYS A 85 -22.56 -27.03 13.60
N ALA A 86 -23.76 -27.48 13.24
CA ALA A 86 -24.05 -28.78 12.65
C ALA A 86 -25.11 -28.57 11.56
#